data_AF-A0A9Q3BY62-F1
#
_entry.id   AF-A0A9Q3BY62-F1
#
_cell.length_a   1.000
_cell.length_b   1.000
_cell.length_c   1.000
_cell.angle_alpha   90.00
_cell.angle_beta   90.00
_cell.angle_gamma   90.00
#
_symmetry.space_group_name_H-M   'P 1'
#
loop_
_entity.id
_entity.type
_entity.pdbx_description
1 polymer ?
#
loop_
_entity_poly.entity_id
_entity_poly.type
_entity_poly.pdbx_seq_one_letter_code
_entity_poly.pdbx_strand_id
1 'polypeptide(L)'
;MLEKSLNHAVRYMEGSFAYAKDIWHKSHATTNFKVGYLVLVSNTNLNDIKGCKNLKDSFSLHFFIKTLHGENAIEVEFSEELSNKHPTFPVSLVRPYESSDGEKFPLINTASQNISPIESFITRKITKVLKPSKLSAKKKGNTLLGTVTQLVKING
;
A
#
# COMPACT_ATOMS: atom_id res chain seq x y z
N MET A 1 -27.68 -51.70 -11.08
CA MET A 1 -27.77 -50.65 -10.03
C MET A 1 -26.40 -50.05 -9.72
N LEU A 2 -25.39 -50.87 -9.38
CA LEU A 2 -24.02 -50.42 -9.05
C LEU A 2 -23.29 -49.64 -10.17
N GLU A 3 -23.44 -50.04 -11.42
CA GLU A 3 -22.81 -49.33 -12.54
C GLU A 3 -23.35 -47.90 -12.71
N LYS A 4 -24.65 -47.68 -12.48
CA LYS A 4 -25.25 -46.34 -12.54
C LYS A 4 -24.67 -45.43 -11.47
N SER A 5 -24.48 -45.94 -10.25
CA SER A 5 -23.84 -45.19 -9.16
C SER A 5 -22.36 -44.92 -9.42
N LEU A 6 -21.62 -45.89 -9.97
CA LEU A 6 -20.21 -45.69 -10.33
C LEU A 6 -20.05 -44.62 -11.43
N ASN A 7 -20.85 -44.70 -12.49
CA ASN A 7 -20.83 -43.71 -13.58
C ASN A 7 -21.20 -42.31 -13.08
N HIS A 8 -22.13 -42.22 -12.13
CA HIS A 8 -22.49 -40.95 -11.51
C HIS A 8 -21.35 -40.39 -10.63
N ALA A 9 -20.68 -41.24 -9.84
CA ALA A 9 -19.54 -40.84 -9.03
C ALA A 9 -18.37 -40.35 -9.91
N VAL A 10 -18.05 -41.05 -10.99
CA VAL A 10 -17.03 -40.64 -11.96
C VAL A 10 -17.35 -39.27 -12.56
N ARG A 11 -18.59 -39.06 -13.02
CA ARG A 11 -19.03 -37.76 -13.56
C ARG A 11 -18.91 -36.62 -12.54
N TYR A 12 -19.22 -36.87 -11.27
CA TYR A 12 -19.07 -35.85 -10.22
C TYR A 12 -17.59 -35.51 -9.98
N MET A 13 -16.71 -36.50 -9.97
CA MET A 13 -15.26 -36.28 -9.83
C MET A 13 -14.71 -35.48 -11.02
N GLU A 14 -15.06 -35.88 -12.24
CA GLU A 14 -14.65 -35.19 -13.46
C GLU A 14 -15.18 -33.75 -13.52
N GLY A 15 -16.47 -33.56 -13.20
CA GLY A 15 -17.09 -32.24 -13.17
C GLY A 15 -16.47 -31.32 -12.12
N SER A 16 -16.16 -31.84 -10.93
CA SER A 16 -15.48 -31.07 -9.88
C SER A 16 -14.07 -30.67 -10.28
N PHE A 17 -13.32 -31.59 -10.92
CA PHE A 17 -11.97 -31.30 -11.40
C PHE A 17 -11.97 -30.27 -12.54
N ALA A 18 -12.88 -30.42 -13.50
CA ALA A 18 -13.05 -29.46 -14.59
C ALA A 18 -13.42 -28.07 -14.06
N TYR A 19 -14.35 -27.98 -13.10
CA TYR A 19 -14.74 -26.73 -12.46
C TYR A 19 -13.57 -26.05 -11.74
N ALA A 20 -12.80 -26.81 -10.96
CA ALA A 20 -11.62 -26.29 -10.26
C ALA A 20 -10.56 -25.77 -11.25
N LYS A 21 -10.32 -26.53 -12.32
CA LYS A 21 -9.40 -26.15 -13.40
C LYS A 21 -9.83 -24.85 -14.09
N ASP A 22 -11.12 -24.71 -14.40
CA ASP A 22 -11.67 -23.50 -15.03
C ASP A 22 -11.55 -22.26 -14.13
N ILE A 23 -11.85 -22.38 -12.83
CA ILE A 23 -11.67 -21.28 -11.87
C ILE A 23 -10.21 -20.87 -11.79
N TRP A 24 -9.31 -21.86 -11.75
CA TRP A 24 -7.89 -21.60 -11.68
C TRP A 24 -7.40 -20.87 -12.93
N HIS A 25 -7.74 -21.35 -14.12
CA HIS A 25 -7.37 -20.68 -15.38
C HIS A 25 -7.94 -19.26 -15.50
N LYS A 26 -9.18 -19.03 -15.05
CA LYS A 26 -9.78 -17.68 -15.05
C LYS A 26 -9.06 -16.72 -14.11
N SER A 27 -8.64 -17.19 -12.94
CA SER A 27 -7.95 -16.37 -11.93
C SER A 27 -6.46 -16.19 -12.20
N HIS A 28 -5.84 -17.07 -12.98
CA HIS A 28 -4.41 -17.06 -13.31
C HIS A 28 -4.16 -16.77 -14.80
N ALA A 29 -5.01 -15.95 -15.42
CA ALA A 29 -4.80 -15.51 -16.79
C ALA A 29 -3.44 -14.80 -16.90
N THR A 30 -2.59 -15.29 -17.80
CA THR A 30 -1.27 -14.70 -18.06
C THR A 30 -1.44 -13.26 -18.53
N THR A 31 -0.95 -12.30 -17.75
CA THR A 31 -0.97 -10.90 -18.13
C THR A 31 0.05 -10.65 -19.23
N ASN A 32 -0.40 -10.16 -20.37
CA ASN A 32 0.47 -9.86 -21.50
C ASN A 32 1.07 -8.45 -21.34
N PHE A 33 2.31 -8.39 -20.84
CA PHE A 33 3.05 -7.14 -20.70
C PHE A 33 3.79 -6.80 -21.99
N LYS A 34 3.85 -5.51 -22.33
CA LYS A 34 4.62 -4.99 -23.46
C LYS A 34 5.56 -3.90 -22.97
N VAL A 35 6.70 -3.77 -23.64
CA VAL A 35 7.63 -2.67 -23.40
C VAL A 35 6.92 -1.34 -23.67
N GLY A 36 7.12 -0.37 -22.78
CA GLY A 36 6.47 0.94 -22.81
C GLY A 36 5.10 1.01 -22.12
N TYR A 37 4.55 -0.11 -21.61
CA TYR A 37 3.32 -0.07 -20.84
C TYR A 37 3.55 0.46 -19.42
N LEU A 38 2.54 1.11 -18.87
CA LEU A 38 2.51 1.54 -17.48
C LEU A 38 2.09 0.37 -16.58
N VAL A 39 2.85 0.18 -15.51
CA VAL A 39 2.59 -0.87 -14.53
C VAL A 39 2.75 -0.36 -13.11
N LEU A 40 1.99 -0.99 -12.22
CA LEU A 40 2.01 -0.80 -10.77
C LEU A 40 2.90 -1.87 -10.14
N VAL A 41 3.93 -1.47 -9.39
CA VAL A 41 4.83 -2.40 -8.69
C VAL A 41 4.41 -2.52 -7.23
N SER A 42 4.47 -3.73 -6.67
CA SER A 42 4.08 -3.96 -5.27
C SER A 42 4.99 -3.20 -4.29
N ASN A 43 4.35 -2.50 -3.36
CA ASN A 43 4.99 -1.74 -2.29
C ASN A 43 5.77 -2.61 -1.28
N THR A 44 5.54 -3.93 -1.28
CA THR A 44 6.24 -4.90 -0.42
C THR A 44 7.73 -4.98 -0.75
N ASN A 45 8.11 -4.80 -2.03
CA ASN A 45 9.51 -4.87 -2.46
C ASN A 45 10.17 -3.50 -2.52
N LEU A 46 9.40 -2.45 -2.80
CA LEU A 46 9.94 -1.10 -2.88
C LEU A 46 10.35 -0.56 -1.50
N ASN A 47 9.65 -0.89 -0.41
CA ASN A 47 10.01 -0.47 0.97
C ASN A 47 10.28 1.05 1.18
N ASP A 48 10.02 1.91 0.21
CA ASP A 48 10.55 3.28 0.19
C ASP A 48 9.64 4.36 0.77
N ILE A 49 8.43 4.01 1.18
CA ILE A 49 7.50 4.99 1.77
C ILE A 49 7.55 4.83 3.29
N LYS A 50 8.19 5.79 3.97
CA LYS A 50 8.14 5.95 5.42
C LYS A 50 6.68 6.16 5.84
N GLY A 51 6.09 5.26 6.64
CA GLY A 51 4.68 5.38 7.04
C GLY A 51 4.12 4.17 7.80
N CYS A 52 2.87 4.29 8.24
CA CYS A 52 2.14 3.19 8.90
C CYS A 52 1.80 2.09 7.88
N LYS A 53 2.22 0.85 8.15
CA LYS A 53 2.00 -0.31 7.26
C LYS A 53 0.53 -0.52 6.86
N ASN A 54 -0.39 -0.16 7.75
CA ASN A 54 -1.83 -0.40 7.55
C ASN A 54 -2.52 0.66 6.68
N LEU A 55 -1.90 1.83 6.50
CA LEU A 55 -2.45 2.94 5.70
C LEU A 55 -1.76 3.04 4.33
N LYS A 56 -0.79 2.16 4.06
CA LYS A 56 -0.02 2.14 2.83
C LYS A 56 -0.78 1.35 1.78
N ASP A 57 -0.83 1.88 0.57
CA ASP A 57 -1.37 1.12 -0.56
C ASP A 57 -0.49 -0.11 -0.85
N SER A 58 -1.09 -1.19 -1.34
CA SER A 58 -0.40 -2.43 -1.67
C SER A 58 0.51 -2.28 -2.90
N PHE A 59 0.19 -1.33 -3.78
CA PHE A 59 0.95 -1.02 -4.98
C PHE A 59 1.42 0.43 -4.98
N SER A 60 2.60 0.66 -5.55
CA SER A 60 3.23 1.96 -5.69
C SER A 60 2.75 2.69 -6.93
N LEU A 61 3.34 3.86 -7.18
CA LEU A 61 3.14 4.65 -8.39
C LEU A 61 3.43 3.84 -9.68
N HIS A 62 3.00 4.39 -10.81
CA HIS A 62 3.18 3.80 -12.12
C HIS A 62 4.62 3.92 -12.61
N PHE A 63 5.12 2.87 -13.24
CA PHE A 63 6.43 2.82 -13.88
C PHE A 63 6.30 2.34 -15.33
N PHE A 64 7.23 2.76 -16.17
CA PHE A 64 7.32 2.27 -17.54
C PHE A 64 8.11 0.98 -17.59
N ILE A 65 7.60 0.00 -18.35
CA ILE A 65 8.36 -1.21 -18.67
C ILE A 65 9.46 -0.85 -19.66
N LYS A 66 10.72 -1.04 -19.25
CA LYS A 66 11.91 -0.81 -20.07
C LYS A 66 12.26 -2.04 -20.90
N THR A 67 12.31 -3.22 -20.27
CA THR A 67 12.62 -4.50 -20.95
C THR A 67 11.80 -5.63 -20.33
N LEU A 68 11.58 -6.69 -21.11
CA LEU A 68 10.95 -7.93 -20.65
C LEU A 68 12.01 -9.03 -20.58
N HIS A 69 12.15 -9.64 -19.40
CA HIS A 69 13.06 -10.75 -19.15
C HIS A 69 12.26 -12.05 -19.21
N GLY A 70 11.99 -12.49 -20.44
CA GLY A 70 11.11 -13.63 -20.71
C GLY A 70 9.66 -13.36 -20.31
N GLU A 71 8.93 -14.41 -19.93
CA GLU A 71 7.51 -14.32 -19.56
C GLU A 71 7.28 -14.00 -18.07
N ASN A 72 8.32 -14.17 -17.24
CA ASN A 72 8.17 -14.17 -15.78
C ASN A 72 8.73 -12.92 -15.09
N ALA A 73 9.52 -12.10 -15.78
CA ALA A 73 10.16 -10.94 -15.18
C ALA A 73 10.16 -9.72 -16.09
N ILE A 74 10.13 -8.55 -15.47
CA ILE A 74 9.99 -7.26 -16.13
C ILE A 74 10.99 -6.30 -15.51
N GLU A 75 11.68 -5.51 -16.32
CA GLU A 75 12.50 -4.39 -15.87
C GLU A 75 11.71 -3.10 -16.01
N VAL A 76 11.60 -2.34 -14.92
CA VAL A 76 10.95 -1.04 -14.89
C VAL A 76 11.98 0.08 -14.83
N GLU A 77 11.61 1.21 -15.42
CA GLU A 77 12.37 2.44 -15.34
C GLU A 77 12.09 3.16 -14.02
N PHE A 78 13.15 3.45 -13.27
CA PHE A 78 13.07 4.19 -12.00
C PHE A 78 13.55 5.62 -12.13
N SER A 79 12.87 6.51 -11.41
CA SER A 79 13.36 7.86 -11.13
C SER A 79 14.56 7.82 -10.18
N GLU A 80 15.31 8.93 -10.12
CA GLU A 80 16.55 9.06 -9.35
C GLU A 80 16.40 8.65 -7.86
N GLU A 81 15.25 8.93 -7.25
CA GLU A 81 14.93 8.56 -5.86
C GLU A 81 14.95 7.05 -5.58
N LEU A 82 14.67 6.24 -6.60
CA LEU A 82 14.55 4.79 -6.53
C LEU A 82 15.73 4.06 -7.18
N SER A 83 16.77 4.81 -7.59
CA SER A 83 17.98 4.27 -8.24
C SER A 83 18.72 3.20 -7.42
N ASN A 84 18.55 3.22 -6.09
CA ASN A 84 19.15 2.24 -5.19
C ASN A 84 18.44 0.88 -5.17
N LYS A 85 17.29 0.74 -5.85
CA LYS A 85 16.50 -0.50 -5.89
C LYS A 85 16.79 -1.31 -7.14
N HIS A 86 16.54 -2.61 -7.04
CA HIS A 86 16.64 -3.50 -8.20
C HIS A 86 15.51 -3.22 -9.19
N PRO A 87 15.79 -2.93 -10.48
CA PRO A 87 14.77 -2.54 -11.45
C PRO A 87 13.96 -3.72 -11.99
N THR A 88 14.42 -4.96 -11.79
CA THR A 88 13.71 -6.16 -12.28
C THR A 88 12.80 -6.75 -11.21
N PHE A 89 11.55 -7.02 -11.59
CA PHE A 89 10.51 -7.61 -10.76
C PHE A 89 9.88 -8.82 -11.45
N PRO A 90 9.47 -9.84 -10.69
CA PRO A 90 8.65 -10.91 -11.25
C PRO A 90 7.24 -10.39 -11.55
N VAL A 91 6.61 -10.93 -12.60
CA VAL A 91 5.26 -10.54 -13.05
C VAL A 91 4.19 -10.67 -11.97
N SER A 92 4.38 -11.56 -11.00
CA SER A 92 3.46 -11.76 -9.86
C SER A 92 3.37 -10.56 -8.92
N LEU A 93 4.40 -9.70 -8.92
CA LEU A 93 4.48 -8.51 -8.07
C LEU A 93 4.12 -7.23 -8.83
N VAL A 94 3.67 -7.38 -10.07
CA VAL A 94 3.35 -6.28 -10.97
C VAL A 94 1.89 -6.39 -11.40
N ARG A 95 1.19 -5.26 -11.45
CA ARG A 95 -0.16 -5.16 -12.01
C ARG A 95 -0.18 -4.21 -13.20
N PRO A 96 -0.94 -4.50 -14.27
CA PRO A 96 -1.21 -3.53 -15.33
C PRO A 96 -1.84 -2.27 -14.73
N TYR A 97 -1.37 -1.09 -15.15
CA TYR A 97 -2.05 0.15 -14.81
C TYR A 97 -3.19 0.42 -15.79
N GLU A 98 -4.39 0.60 -15.27
CA GLU A 98 -5.54 1.10 -16.04
C GLU A 98 -5.67 2.60 -15.78
N SER A 99 -5.49 3.39 -16.84
CA SER A 99 -5.80 4.82 -16.79
C SER A 99 -7.27 5.01 -16.42
N SER A 100 -7.58 6.03 -15.61
CA SER A 100 -8.97 6.37 -15.32
C SER A 100 -9.64 6.90 -16.58
N ASP A 101 -10.42 6.06 -17.26
CA ASP A 101 -11.22 6.48 -18.40
C ASP A 101 -12.27 7.48 -17.95
N GLY A 102 -12.20 8.69 -18.52
CA GLY A 102 -13.15 9.77 -18.24
C GLY A 102 -14.60 9.42 -18.52
N GLU A 103 -14.82 8.49 -19.45
CA GLU A 103 -16.15 7.99 -19.79
C GLU A 103 -16.68 7.00 -18.74
N LYS A 104 -15.79 6.18 -18.16
CA LYS A 104 -16.13 5.18 -17.14
C LYS A 104 -16.32 5.81 -15.76
N PHE A 105 -15.59 6.91 -15.50
CA PHE A 105 -15.64 7.65 -14.23
C PHE A 105 -15.80 9.16 -14.46
N PRO A 106 -16.98 9.60 -14.94
CA PRO A 106 -17.21 11.01 -15.30
C PRO A 106 -17.09 11.98 -14.11
N LEU A 107 -17.19 11.49 -12.87
CA LEU A 107 -17.04 12.27 -11.64
C LEU A 107 -15.58 12.59 -11.28
N ILE A 108 -14.60 11.94 -11.90
CA ILE A 108 -13.17 12.16 -11.61
C ILE A 108 -12.63 13.37 -12.41
N ASN A 109 -13.18 13.63 -13.59
CA ASN A 109 -12.63 14.61 -14.55
C ASN A 109 -12.99 16.08 -14.28
N THR A 110 -13.76 16.40 -13.25
CA THR A 110 -14.32 17.76 -13.04
C THR A 110 -13.88 18.45 -11.75
N ALA A 111 -12.86 17.94 -11.07
CA ALA A 111 -12.20 18.69 -10.00
C ALA A 111 -10.74 18.94 -10.38
N SER A 112 -10.51 19.98 -11.20
CA SER A 112 -9.30 20.78 -11.01
C SER A 112 -9.26 21.07 -9.52
N GLN A 113 -8.29 20.47 -8.83
CA GLN A 113 -8.08 20.73 -7.42
C GLN A 113 -7.83 22.24 -7.31
N ASN A 114 -8.84 22.98 -6.88
CA ASN A 114 -8.63 24.26 -6.25
C ASN A 114 -7.83 23.92 -5.00
N ILE A 115 -6.51 23.90 -5.14
CA ILE A 115 -5.59 23.87 -4.01
C ILE A 115 -5.87 25.21 -3.34
N SER A 116 -6.67 25.20 -2.28
CA SER A 116 -6.80 26.36 -1.42
C SER A 116 -5.38 26.80 -1.08
N PRO A 117 -5.01 28.08 -1.24
CA PRO A 117 -3.72 28.56 -0.79
C PRO A 117 -3.50 28.06 0.64
N ILE A 118 -2.33 27.45 0.90
CA ILE A 118 -1.90 27.13 2.27
C ILE A 118 -1.74 28.47 2.98
N GLU A 119 -2.84 29.01 3.49
CA GLU A 119 -2.81 30.13 4.41
C GLU A 119 -2.19 29.59 5.69
N SER A 120 -0.94 30.01 5.89
CA SER A 120 -0.19 30.10 7.14
C SER A 120 -0.63 29.15 8.25
N PHE A 121 0.29 28.26 8.64
CA PHE A 121 0.26 27.52 9.89
C PHE A 121 -0.03 28.46 11.08
N ILE A 122 -1.30 28.63 11.42
CA ILE A 122 -1.70 29.16 12.71
C ILE A 122 -1.20 28.14 13.72
N THR A 123 -0.19 28.54 14.48
CA THR A 123 0.35 27.82 15.63
C THR A 123 -0.78 27.51 16.60
N ARG A 124 -1.46 26.38 16.41
CA ARG A 124 -2.41 25.86 17.39
C ARG A 124 -1.59 25.39 18.58
N LYS A 125 -1.51 26.23 19.62
CA LYS A 125 -0.99 25.84 20.94
C LYS A 125 -1.76 24.61 21.40
N ILE A 126 -1.11 23.45 21.35
CA ILE A 126 -1.61 22.22 21.97
C ILE A 126 -1.49 22.42 23.48
N THR A 127 -2.58 22.77 24.15
CA THR A 127 -2.68 22.67 25.61
C THR A 127 -2.83 21.20 25.98
N LYS A 128 -1.73 20.57 26.42
CA LYS A 128 -1.80 19.25 27.05
C LYS A 128 -2.57 19.37 28.37
N VAL A 129 -3.83 18.91 28.39
CA VAL A 129 -4.55 18.68 29.65
C VAL A 129 -4.06 17.35 30.22
N LEU A 130 -3.07 17.42 31.11
CA LEU A 130 -2.64 16.27 31.90
C LEU A 130 -3.71 15.99 32.96
N LYS A 131 -4.44 14.87 32.83
CA LYS A 131 -5.25 14.32 33.92
C LYS A 131 -4.29 13.80 35.00
N PRO A 132 -4.41 14.23 36.28
CA PRO A 132 -3.60 13.64 37.33
C PRO A 132 -4.05 12.19 37.57
N SER A 133 -3.17 11.24 37.28
CA SER A 133 -3.31 9.86 37.74
C SER A 133 -3.08 9.82 39.25
N LYS A 134 -4.04 9.27 40.00
CA LYS A 134 -3.92 9.05 41.45
C LYS A 134 -2.78 8.05 41.71
N LEU A 135 -1.62 8.54 42.11
CA LEU A 135 -0.55 7.71 42.67
C LEU A 135 -0.91 7.41 44.13
N SER A 136 -1.14 6.13 44.41
CA SER A 136 -1.36 5.60 45.76
C SER A 136 -0.11 5.81 46.61
N ALA A 137 -0.26 6.52 47.73
CA ALA A 137 0.81 6.87 48.64
C ALA A 137 1.30 5.64 49.43
N LYS A 138 2.56 5.23 49.21
CA LYS A 138 3.35 4.50 50.20
C LYS A 138 4.41 5.43 50.78
N LYS A 139 4.30 5.69 52.08
CA LYS A 139 5.12 6.57 52.90
C LYS A 139 6.49 5.94 53.18
N LYS A 140 7.58 6.68 52.99
CA LYS A 140 8.80 6.72 53.85
C LYS A 140 9.89 7.62 53.24
N GLY A 141 10.39 8.57 54.04
CA GLY A 141 11.79 9.01 53.99
C GLY A 141 12.14 10.28 53.20
N ASN A 142 12.21 11.41 53.91
CA ASN A 142 13.24 12.45 53.90
C ASN A 142 13.88 13.02 52.60
N THR A 143 13.98 14.36 52.63
CA THR A 143 15.08 15.22 52.13
C THR A 143 14.82 16.07 50.88
N LEU A 144 14.46 17.33 51.16
CA LEU A 144 14.96 18.62 50.63
C LEU A 144 15.15 18.91 49.13
N LEU A 145 14.70 20.13 48.81
CA LEU A 145 15.31 21.14 47.91
C LEU A 145 15.09 21.00 46.39
N GLY A 146 14.52 22.05 45.79
CA GLY A 146 14.77 22.39 44.39
C GLY A 146 13.62 23.04 43.62
N THR A 147 13.23 24.26 43.99
CA THR A 147 12.50 25.15 43.07
C THR A 147 13.48 25.69 42.04
N VAL A 148 13.35 25.31 40.76
CA VAL A 148 14.07 25.99 39.67
C VAL A 148 13.09 26.33 38.57
N THR A 149 12.59 27.56 38.63
CA THR A 149 11.92 28.26 37.54
C THR A 149 13.01 28.83 36.64
N GLN A 150 13.14 28.35 35.41
CA GLN A 150 13.89 29.08 34.37
C GLN A 150 12.92 29.58 33.30
N LEU A 151 12.67 30.89 33.37
CA LEU A 151 12.12 31.72 32.30
C LEU A 151 13.27 32.08 31.36
N VAL A 152 13.26 31.57 30.13
CA VAL A 152 14.10 32.10 29.05
C VAL A 152 13.25 33.05 28.23
N LYS A 153 13.60 34.34 28.34
CA LYS A 153 13.07 35.45 27.57
C LYS A 153 13.93 35.59 26.31
N ILE A 154 13.34 35.54 25.12
CA ILE A 154 14.05 35.85 23.88
C ILE A 154 13.26 36.94 23.18
N ASN A 155 13.86 38.13 23.12
CA ASN A 155 13.46 39.22 22.24
C ASN A 155 14.14 38.99 20.88
N GLY A 156 13.39 39.23 19.81
CA GLY A 156 13.86 39.23 18.42
C GLY A 156 12.67 39.52 17.52
#